data_AF-A0A0G1VGW3-F1
#
_entry.id   AF-A0A0G1VGW3-F1
#
_cell.length_a   1.000
_cell.length_b   1.000
_cell.length_c   1.000
_cell.angle_alpha   90.00
_cell.angle_beta   90.00
_cell.angle_gamma   90.00
#
_symmetry.space_group_name_H-M   'P 1'
#
loop_
_entity.id
_entity.type
_entity.pdbx_description
1 polymer ?
#
loop_
_entity_poly.entity_id
_entity_poly.type
_entity_poly.pdbx_seq_one_letter_code
_entity_poly.pdbx_strand_id
1 'polypeptide(L)'
;MTTLKKIVLAVSAYALPLAAFAQAEVGNLTDLFITINGIINTIIPFLVGIAVFIIIWGVFTYIAGAGDEEKRAQAKSFIVWGVVGVFIMLSIWGLVNILANSINLKKDPLSQDDLPTFDFDFGQDVGPGPGPGPGPGDEQQ
;
A
#
# COMPACT_ATOMS: atom_id res chain seq x y z
N MET A 1 8.21 -4.92 -46.93
CA MET A 1 7.42 -4.06 -46.01
C MET A 1 6.76 -4.80 -44.85
N THR A 2 6.85 -6.15 -44.76
CA THR A 2 6.21 -6.94 -43.69
C THR A 2 6.99 -6.97 -42.38
N THR A 3 8.32 -6.83 -42.41
CA THR A 3 9.19 -6.84 -41.21
C THR A 3 9.02 -5.58 -40.36
N LEU A 4 8.79 -4.42 -40.99
CA LEU A 4 8.60 -3.15 -40.29
C LEU A 4 7.32 -3.14 -39.45
N LYS A 5 6.22 -3.71 -39.97
CA LYS A 5 4.95 -3.81 -39.24
C LYS A 5 5.06 -4.67 -37.98
N LYS A 6 5.90 -5.71 -38.00
CA LYS A 6 6.14 -6.60 -36.84
C LYS A 6 6.93 -5.89 -35.74
N ILE A 7 7.89 -5.04 -36.11
CA ILE A 7 8.68 -4.24 -35.15
C ILE A 7 7.78 -3.20 -34.47
N VAL A 8 6.93 -2.51 -35.24
CA VAL A 8 5.98 -1.53 -34.69
C VAL A 8 5.01 -2.18 -33.69
N LEU A 9 4.53 -3.38 -33.99
CA LEU A 9 3.60 -4.13 -33.13
C LEU A 9 4.29 -4.64 -31.84
N ALA A 10 5.55 -5.07 -31.95
CA ALA A 10 6.34 -5.45 -30.77
C ALA A 10 6.59 -4.24 -29.86
N VAL A 11 6.98 -3.09 -30.43
CA VAL A 11 7.23 -1.86 -29.66
C VAL A 11 5.95 -1.36 -28.98
N SER A 12 4.80 -1.39 -29.66
CA SER A 12 3.53 -0.98 -29.04
C SER A 12 3.07 -1.96 -27.93
N ALA A 13 3.33 -3.26 -28.08
CA ALA A 13 3.03 -4.25 -27.05
C ALA A 13 3.86 -4.06 -25.78
N TYR A 14 5.12 -3.60 -25.88
CA TYR A 14 5.94 -3.24 -24.73
C TYR A 14 5.61 -1.86 -24.14
N ALA A 15 5.12 -0.93 -24.96
CA ALA A 15 4.71 0.40 -24.50
C ALA A 15 3.43 0.36 -23.64
N LEU A 16 2.54 -0.63 -23.85
CA LEU A 16 1.29 -0.75 -23.09
C LEU A 16 1.52 -0.98 -21.58
N PRO A 17 2.37 -1.94 -21.14
CA PRO A 17 2.74 -2.04 -19.74
C PRO A 17 3.37 -0.77 -19.20
N LEU A 18 4.29 -0.15 -19.95
CA LEU A 18 4.98 1.08 -19.53
C LEU A 18 4.00 2.25 -19.32
N ALA A 19 2.98 2.39 -20.17
CA ALA A 19 1.94 3.40 -20.02
C ALA A 19 1.01 3.10 -18.82
N ALA A 20 0.71 1.83 -18.55
CA ALA A 20 -0.01 1.44 -17.34
C ALA A 20 0.76 1.79 -16.05
N PHE A 21 2.10 1.77 -16.10
CA PHE A 21 2.95 2.24 -14.99
C PHE A 21 3.11 3.77 -14.93
N ALA A 22 2.67 4.52 -15.95
CA ALA A 22 2.87 5.98 -16.05
C ALA A 22 1.64 6.82 -15.71
N GLN A 23 0.46 6.21 -15.56
CA GLN A 23 -0.79 6.93 -15.35
C GLN A 23 -0.98 7.30 -13.87
N ALA A 24 -0.19 8.27 -13.40
CA ALA A 24 -0.40 8.92 -12.11
C ALA A 24 -1.18 10.23 -12.31
N GLU A 25 -2.49 10.20 -12.06
CA GLU A 25 -3.29 11.42 -11.96
C GLU A 25 -3.09 12.02 -10.57
N VAL A 26 -2.40 13.17 -10.51
CA VAL A 26 -2.11 13.86 -9.25
C VAL A 26 -2.95 15.14 -9.20
N GLY A 27 -4.12 15.06 -8.57
CA GLY A 27 -5.02 16.21 -8.37
C GLY A 27 -4.67 17.03 -7.12
N ASN A 28 -4.19 16.37 -6.06
CA ASN A 28 -3.93 16.97 -4.74
C ASN A 28 -2.61 16.47 -4.10
N LEU A 29 -2.16 17.16 -3.05
CA LEU A 29 -1.04 16.70 -2.20
C LEU A 29 -1.27 15.30 -1.62
N THR A 30 -2.51 14.98 -1.25
CA THR A 30 -2.89 13.64 -0.77
C THR A 30 -2.67 12.58 -1.85
N ASP A 31 -3.01 12.88 -3.11
CA ASP A 31 -2.83 11.97 -4.23
C ASP A 31 -1.34 11.76 -4.54
N LEU A 32 -0.52 12.81 -4.35
CA LEU A 32 0.94 12.70 -4.43
C LEU A 32 1.48 11.72 -3.37
N PHE A 33 1.04 11.85 -2.11
CA PHE A 33 1.46 10.94 -1.05
C PHE A 33 1.00 9.50 -1.28
N ILE A 34 -0.23 9.29 -1.77
CA ILE A 34 -0.75 7.96 -2.10
C ILE A 34 0.05 7.33 -3.25
N THR A 35 0.32 8.10 -4.29
CA THR A 35 1.10 7.65 -5.46
C THR A 35 2.51 7.27 -5.06
N ILE A 36 3.20 8.13 -4.30
CA ILE A 36 4.56 7.86 -3.80
C ILE A 36 4.57 6.62 -2.91
N ASN A 37 3.60 6.48 -2.00
CA ASN A 37 3.51 5.32 -1.13
C ASN A 37 3.28 4.02 -1.93
N GLY A 38 2.44 4.05 -2.97
CA GLY A 38 2.22 2.90 -3.86
C GLY A 38 3.48 2.47 -4.61
N ILE A 39 4.27 3.43 -5.09
CA ILE A 39 5.55 3.17 -5.77
C ILE A 39 6.56 2.56 -4.79
N ILE A 40 6.72 3.15 -3.61
CA ILE A 40 7.65 2.67 -2.58
C ILE A 40 7.29 1.24 -2.15
N ASN A 41 6.00 0.96 -1.90
CA ASN A 41 5.54 -0.35 -1.45
C ASN A 41 5.78 -1.45 -2.51
N THR A 42 5.87 -1.08 -3.79
CA THR A 42 6.21 -2.01 -4.89
C THR A 42 7.72 -2.22 -5.02
N ILE A 43 8.51 -1.17 -4.84
CA ILE A 43 9.97 -1.21 -5.01
C ILE A 43 10.68 -1.90 -3.84
N ILE A 44 10.19 -1.73 -2.60
CA ILE A 44 10.80 -2.34 -1.41
C ILE A 44 10.93 -3.87 -1.51
N PRO A 45 9.87 -4.66 -1.80
CA PRO A 45 10.01 -6.11 -1.92
C PRO A 45 10.94 -6.53 -3.06
N PHE A 46 11.02 -5.74 -4.13
CA PHE A 46 11.96 -5.96 -5.23
C PHE A 46 13.42 -5.76 -4.79
N LEU A 47 13.72 -4.69 -4.05
CA LEU A 47 15.05 -4.46 -3.47
C LEU A 47 15.45 -5.56 -2.48
N VAL A 48 14.51 -6.02 -1.65
CA VAL A 48 14.74 -7.15 -0.74
C VAL A 48 15.08 -8.42 -1.53
N GLY A 49 14.37 -8.69 -2.63
CA GLY A 49 14.67 -9.81 -3.54
C GLY A 49 16.09 -9.75 -4.10
N ILE A 50 16.53 -8.58 -4.57
CA ILE A 50 17.90 -8.38 -5.06
C ILE A 50 18.92 -8.55 -3.93
N ALA A 51 18.65 -8.02 -2.75
CA ALA A 51 19.56 -8.12 -1.61
C ALA A 51 19.78 -9.58 -1.19
N VAL A 52 18.71 -10.38 -1.15
CA VAL A 52 18.80 -11.83 -0.91
C VAL A 52 19.59 -12.52 -2.02
N PHE A 53 19.38 -12.13 -3.28
CA PHE A 53 20.13 -12.66 -4.42
C PHE A 53 21.65 -12.41 -4.30
N ILE A 54 22.05 -11.20 -3.90
CA ILE A 54 23.47 -10.85 -3.67
C ILE A 54 24.08 -11.70 -2.56
N ILE A 55 23.35 -11.94 -1.47
CA ILE A 55 23.82 -12.81 -0.38
C ILE A 55 24.04 -14.23 -0.89
N ILE A 56 23.09 -14.78 -1.65
CA ILE A 56 23.20 -16.11 -2.25
C ILE A 56 24.43 -16.18 -3.16
N TRP A 57 24.63 -15.17 -4.02
CA TRP A 57 25.81 -15.08 -4.89
C TRP A 57 27.13 -15.00 -4.11
N GLY A 58 27.16 -14.23 -3.02
CA GLY A 58 28.30 -14.14 -2.11
C GLY A 58 28.67 -15.49 -1.48
N VAL A 59 27.67 -16.26 -1.05
CA VAL A 59 27.86 -17.61 -0.50
C VAL A 59 28.40 -18.58 -1.56
N PHE A 60 27.85 -18.56 -2.78
CA PHE A 60 28.38 -19.37 -3.88
C PHE A 60 29.84 -19.05 -4.19
N THR A 61 30.19 -17.75 -4.21
CA THR A 61 31.56 -17.28 -4.44
C THR A 61 32.50 -17.73 -3.30
N TYR A 62 32.02 -17.70 -2.05
CA TYR A 62 32.78 -18.17 -0.90
C TYR A 62 33.10 -19.67 -0.95
N ILE A 63 32.14 -20.49 -1.39
CA ILE A 63 32.32 -21.94 -1.54
C ILE A 63 33.23 -22.25 -2.75
N ALA A 64 33.02 -21.57 -3.88
CA ALA A 64 33.85 -21.75 -5.09
C ALA A 64 35.31 -21.31 -4.88
N GLY A 65 35.55 -20.31 -4.03
CA GLY A 65 36.87 -19.84 -3.67
C GLY A 65 37.56 -20.64 -2.56
N ALA A 66 37.03 -21.79 -2.13
CA ALA A 66 37.50 -22.51 -0.95
C ALA A 66 38.98 -22.93 -0.98
N GLY A 67 39.57 -23.07 -2.17
CA GLY A 67 40.98 -23.44 -2.36
C GLY A 67 41.98 -22.28 -2.27
N ASP A 68 41.52 -21.03 -2.14
CA ASP A 68 42.35 -19.83 -2.15
C ASP A 68 41.96 -18.92 -0.96
N GLU A 69 42.90 -18.73 -0.05
CA GLU A 69 42.68 -18.04 1.23
C GLU A 69 42.33 -16.56 1.03
N GLU A 70 42.87 -15.95 -0.03
CA GLU A 70 42.60 -14.55 -0.39
C GLU A 70 41.17 -14.37 -0.91
N LYS A 71 40.71 -15.30 -1.77
CA LYS A 71 39.33 -15.30 -2.28
C LYS A 71 38.30 -15.58 -1.19
N ARG A 72 38.64 -16.42 -0.19
CA ARG A 72 37.78 -16.64 0.97
C ARG A 72 37.64 -15.40 1.84
N ALA A 73 38.74 -14.68 2.10
CA ALA A 73 38.71 -13.46 2.87
C ALA A 73 37.83 -12.39 2.20
N GLN A 74 37.98 -12.23 0.88
CA GLN A 74 37.22 -11.28 0.08
C GLN A 74 35.73 -11.65 -0.04
N ALA A 75 35.40 -12.94 -0.17
CA ALA A 75 34.02 -13.39 -0.21
C ALA A 75 33.32 -13.25 1.16
N LYS A 76 34.03 -13.46 2.28
CA LYS A 76 33.47 -13.21 3.62
C LYS A 76 33.08 -11.76 3.82
N SER A 77 33.96 -10.82 3.46
CA SER A 77 33.65 -9.40 3.59
C SER A 77 32.44 -9.02 2.72
N PHE A 78 32.33 -9.58 1.52
CA PHE A 78 31.16 -9.39 0.66
C PHE A 78 29.85 -9.88 1.29
N ILE A 79 29.86 -11.05 1.94
CA ILE A 79 28.70 -11.59 2.65
C ILE A 79 28.32 -10.68 3.84
N VAL A 80 29.31 -10.23 4.64
CA VAL A 80 29.05 -9.34 5.77
C VAL A 80 28.40 -8.04 5.31
N TRP A 81 28.91 -7.43 4.24
CA TRP A 81 28.30 -6.23 3.66
C TRP A 81 26.88 -6.48 3.14
N GLY A 82 26.62 -7.63 2.51
CA GLY A 82 25.27 -8.04 2.09
C GLY A 82 24.30 -8.19 3.27
N VAL A 83 24.73 -8.87 4.34
CA VAL A 83 23.93 -9.08 5.56
C VAL A 83 23.63 -7.76 6.26
N VAL A 84 24.61 -6.86 6.37
CA VAL A 84 24.40 -5.52 6.96
C VAL A 84 23.38 -4.72 6.13
N GLY A 85 23.44 -4.79 4.80
CA GLY A 85 22.47 -4.16 3.93
C GLY A 85 21.04 -4.66 4.16
N VAL A 86 20.85 -5.97 4.22
CA VAL A 86 19.52 -6.57 4.52
C VAL A 86 19.06 -6.21 5.92
N PHE A 87 19.96 -6.21 6.91
CA PHE A 87 19.63 -5.86 8.28
C PHE A 87 19.07 -4.44 8.39
N ILE A 88 19.70 -3.45 7.74
CA ILE A 88 19.21 -2.06 7.73
C ILE A 88 17.83 -1.97 7.06
N MET A 89 17.65 -2.65 5.91
CA MET A 89 16.38 -2.67 5.18
C MET A 89 15.24 -3.22 6.05
N LEU A 90 15.46 -4.37 6.70
CA LEU A 90 14.48 -5.01 7.58
C LEU A 90 14.28 -4.22 8.88
N SER A 91 15.31 -3.57 9.41
CA SER A 91 15.22 -2.78 10.65
C SER A 91 14.28 -1.59 10.47
N ILE A 92 14.42 -0.82 9.39
CA ILE A 92 13.57 0.35 9.13
C ILE A 92 12.13 -0.09 8.87
N TRP A 93 11.91 -1.07 7.98
CA TRP A 93 10.55 -1.54 7.64
C TRP A 93 9.87 -2.24 8.82
N GLY A 94 10.60 -3.09 9.54
CA GLY A 94 10.13 -3.78 10.73
C GLY A 94 9.78 -2.81 11.85
N LEU A 95 10.61 -1.80 12.09
CA LEU A 95 10.33 -0.77 13.08
C LEU A 95 9.09 0.05 12.71
N VAL A 96 8.96 0.50 11.46
CA VAL A 96 7.77 1.23 10.99
C VAL A 96 6.51 0.37 11.17
N ASN A 97 6.57 -0.91 10.81
CA ASN A 97 5.44 -1.82 10.98
C ASN A 97 5.08 -2.02 12.47
N ILE A 98 6.08 -2.15 13.36
CA ILE A 98 5.83 -2.25 14.81
C ILE A 98 5.19 -0.97 15.33
N LEU A 99 5.71 0.21 14.96
CA LEU A 99 5.14 1.49 15.38
C LEU A 99 3.72 1.68 14.84
N ALA A 100 3.48 1.37 13.58
CA ALA A 100 2.17 1.47 12.95
C ALA A 100 1.12 0.54 13.58
N ASN A 101 1.53 -0.66 14.01
CA ASN A 101 0.64 -1.62 14.67
C ASN A 101 0.48 -1.37 16.17
N SER A 102 1.50 -0.82 16.83
CA SER A 102 1.48 -0.57 18.28
C SER A 102 0.73 0.70 18.63
N ILE A 103 0.89 1.76 17.81
CA ILE A 103 0.04 2.93 17.88
C ILE A 103 -1.27 2.52 17.21
N ASN A 104 -2.24 2.06 18.01
CA ASN A 104 -3.60 1.76 17.59
C ASN A 104 -4.26 3.01 17.01
N LEU A 105 -3.87 3.41 15.80
CA LEU A 105 -4.60 4.32 14.94
C LEU A 105 -5.83 3.55 14.42
N LYS A 106 -6.68 3.10 15.33
CA LYS A 106 -8.09 2.90 15.04
C LYS A 106 -8.59 4.26 14.60
N LYS A 107 -8.46 4.53 13.31
CA LYS A 107 -9.48 5.25 12.56
C LYS A 107 -10.68 4.34 12.58
N ASP A 108 -11.31 4.19 13.74
CA ASP A 108 -12.74 4.05 13.75
C ASP A 108 -13.17 5.45 13.26
N PRO A 109 -13.53 5.66 11.98
CA PRO A 109 -14.24 6.88 11.66
C PRO A 109 -15.41 6.86 12.62
N LEU A 110 -15.49 7.86 13.50
CA LEU A 110 -16.66 7.98 14.37
C LEU A 110 -17.85 7.90 13.44
N SER A 111 -18.60 6.80 13.51
CA SER A 111 -19.81 6.64 12.74
C SER A 111 -20.67 7.83 13.13
N GLN A 112 -21.22 8.55 12.16
CA GLN A 112 -22.05 9.74 12.43
C GLN A 112 -23.19 9.42 13.43
N ASP A 113 -23.55 8.14 13.55
CA ASP A 113 -24.53 7.57 14.48
C ASP A 113 -24.08 7.57 15.96
N ASP A 114 -22.77 7.63 16.25
CA ASP A 114 -22.21 7.71 17.61
C ASP A 114 -22.03 9.16 18.09
N LEU A 115 -22.29 10.15 17.22
CA LEU A 115 -22.29 11.54 17.63
C LEU A 115 -23.66 11.87 18.25
N PRO A 116 -23.71 12.43 19.46
CA PRO A 116 -24.96 12.99 19.98
C PRO A 116 -25.41 14.10 19.03
N THR A 117 -26.48 13.84 18.28
CA THR A 117 -27.19 14.89 17.56
C THR A 117 -27.87 15.75 18.60
N PHE A 118 -27.37 16.96 18.80
CA PHE A 118 -28.07 17.98 19.57
C PHE A 118 -29.31 18.39 18.79
N ASP A 119 -30.45 17.79 19.11
CA ASP A 119 -31.75 18.28 18.68
C ASP A 119 -32.11 19.47 19.55
N PHE A 120 -31.90 20.68 19.01
CA PHE A 120 -32.27 21.90 19.69
C PHE A 120 -33.79 22.07 19.58
N ASP A 121 -34.51 21.54 20.56
CA ASP A 121 -35.95 21.74 20.74
C ASP A 121 -36.23 23.18 21.20
N PHE A 122 -36.26 24.11 20.24
CA PHE A 122 -36.81 25.45 20.44
C PHE A 122 -38.34 25.37 20.38
N GLY A 123 -38.95 24.86 21.45
CA GLY A 123 -40.40 24.89 21.60
C GLY A 123 -41.13 23.85 20.76
N GLN A 124 -41.43 22.72 21.39
CA GLN A 124 -42.62 21.93 21.08
C GLN A 124 -43.90 22.77 21.30
N ASP A 125 -44.21 23.62 20.32
CA ASP A 125 -45.56 24.12 20.03
C ASP A 125 -45.92 23.87 18.56
N VAL A 126 -45.49 22.72 18.01
CA VAL A 126 -46.32 22.06 17.00
C VAL A 126 -47.48 21.42 17.74
N GLY A 127 -48.65 22.07 17.68
CA GLY A 127 -49.89 21.60 18.30
C GLY A 127 -50.19 20.13 17.98
N PRO A 128 -51.07 19.47 18.75
CA PRO A 128 -51.37 18.06 18.55
C PRO A 128 -51.69 17.84 17.07
N GLY A 129 -50.85 17.04 16.41
CA GLY A 129 -51.00 16.73 15.00
C GLY A 129 -52.41 16.21 14.73
N PRO A 130 -52.93 16.33 13.49
CA PRO A 130 -54.24 15.78 13.17
C PRO A 130 -54.25 14.32 13.61
N GLY A 131 -55.12 14.00 14.58
CA GLY A 131 -55.25 12.65 15.10
C GLY A 131 -55.56 11.67 13.95
N PRO A 132 -55.32 10.37 14.13
CA PRO A 132 -55.72 9.38 13.15
C PRO A 132 -57.20 9.60 12.82
N GLY A 133 -57.50 9.87 11.54
CA GLY A 133 -58.88 10.08 11.10
C GLY A 133 -59.74 8.85 11.41
N PRO A 134 -61.06 9.02 11.56
CA PRO A 134 -61.97 7.90 11.82
C PRO A 134 -61.75 6.78 10.80
N GLY A 135 -61.70 5.55 11.30
CA GLY A 135 -61.51 4.39 10.44
C GLY A 135 -62.74 4.20 9.56
N PRO A 136 -62.63 3.54 8.38
CA PRO A 136 -63.77 3.29 7.49
C PRO A 136 -64.90 2.42 8.07
N GLY A 137 -64.87 2.08 9.36
CA GLY A 137 -65.81 1.18 10.03
C GLY A 137 -66.76 1.85 11.02
N ASP A 138 -66.65 3.17 11.23
CA ASP A 138 -67.21 3.82 12.41
C ASP A 138 -68.57 4.53 12.15
N GLU A 139 -69.12 4.46 10.92
CA GLU A 139 -70.33 5.18 10.48
C GLU A 139 -71.59 4.30 10.28
N GLN A 140 -71.65 3.11 10.88
CA GLN A 140 -72.88 2.30 10.86
C GLN A 140 -73.23 1.78 12.25
N GLN A 141 -73.94 2.62 13.02
CA GLN A 141 -74.92 2.23 14.04
C GLN A 141 -75.77 3.43 14.46
#